data_AF-A0A067M5Z6-F1
#
_entry.id   AF-A0A067M5Z6-F1
#
_cell.length_a   1.000
_cell.length_b   1.000
_cell.length_c   1.000
_cell.angle_alpha   90.00
_cell.angle_beta   90.00
_cell.angle_gamma   90.00
#
_symmetry.space_group_name_H-M   'P 1'
#
loop_
_entity.id
_entity.type
_entity.pdbx_description
1 polymer ?
#
loop_
_entity_poly.entity_id
_entity_poly.type
_entity_poly.pdbx_seq_one_letter_code
_entity_poly.pdbx_strand_id
1 'polypeptide(L)'
;MESSAFNVKRSEGMDAIVSDGLPHFFQGLSQQIYLDRQEGKVPSLDGIRSLARGKSSTFRFPGQVKNTSVAALDAECELIALTRDLAAEAIRLYAGALLAARHTRRNQSSPTYRLPVEILSTIFELVRCTPANSLAPLERRAPLNLSGVSNFWRDVACNTPGLWTKIDAMNASLAPLFVQRSKRLPLQIEMVGASFYGGPEIDYDSRGESEDGSEDESEDEGGLNTAYRENRNCFSDFIRNLRPYVDRWESLTLQGIDKYRLRRALCSPAPYLEKFHVTHPGRTLGHEHDWDGGLFGGDTPRIRVLHIDAVFIPFNSSLYVGLTELHIESILYTESTTSDLLRCLQACPLLESLTLSQLLFPKPGTSTDSLMQPTASLRCLKYLNLYQLQRWVSDPIINSITAPSSVQLQFVQRCYTWRTAHIPVNIPVSPDVHDLVITRRCARWVDIIGNAVGDNTCLLKLEFHTSSPDKSPPLFL
;
A
#
# COMPACT_ATOMS: atom_id res chain seq x y z
N MET A 1 3.09 -13.58 59.49
CA MET A 1 1.98 -12.62 59.54
C MET A 1 2.44 -11.16 59.54
N GLU A 2 3.63 -10.81 60.04
CA GLU A 2 4.12 -9.41 60.06
C GLU A 2 4.45 -8.81 58.68
N SER A 3 4.88 -9.62 57.70
CA SER A 3 5.20 -9.14 56.34
C SER A 3 3.97 -8.66 55.55
N SER A 4 2.78 -9.21 55.84
CA SER A 4 1.52 -8.80 55.21
C SER A 4 1.03 -7.46 55.77
N ALA A 5 1.11 -7.24 57.09
CA ALA A 5 0.71 -5.99 57.72
C ALA A 5 1.64 -4.81 57.35
N PHE A 6 2.92 -5.08 57.10
CA PHE A 6 3.89 -4.06 56.68
C PHE A 6 3.68 -3.60 55.22
N ASN A 7 3.29 -4.52 54.34
CA ASN A 7 2.93 -4.18 52.95
C ASN A 7 1.59 -3.43 52.86
N VAL A 8 0.61 -3.77 53.70
CA VAL A 8 -0.68 -3.05 53.76
C VAL A 8 -0.49 -1.60 54.22
N LYS A 9 0.30 -1.35 55.27
CA LYS A 9 0.62 0.03 55.72
C LYS A 9 1.40 0.86 54.70
N ARG A 10 2.25 0.22 53.88
CA ARG A 10 2.97 0.89 52.78
C ARG A 10 2.03 1.29 51.64
N SER A 11 1.04 0.45 51.34
CA SER A 11 -0.04 0.74 50.39
C SER A 11 -0.86 1.94 50.86
N GLU A 12 -1.35 1.92 52.10
CA GLU A 12 -2.20 2.97 52.67
C GLU A 12 -1.53 4.37 52.67
N GLY A 13 -0.22 4.42 52.94
CA GLY A 13 0.53 5.68 52.92
C GLY A 13 0.72 6.27 51.52
N MET A 14 0.94 5.43 50.50
CA MET A 14 0.98 5.89 49.11
C MET A 14 -0.41 6.28 48.60
N ASP A 15 -1.44 5.51 48.96
CA ASP A 15 -2.82 5.75 48.56
C ASP A 15 -3.34 7.10 49.10
N ALA A 16 -3.00 7.47 50.35
CA ALA A 16 -3.38 8.76 50.94
C ALA A 16 -2.69 9.97 50.26
N ILE A 17 -1.44 9.81 49.82
CA ILE A 17 -0.73 10.87 49.07
C ILE A 17 -1.37 11.09 47.70
N VAL A 18 -1.80 10.01 47.05
CA VAL A 18 -2.45 10.04 45.73
C VAL A 18 -3.91 10.54 45.84
N SER A 19 -4.64 10.18 46.90
CA SER A 19 -6.05 10.53 47.07
C SER A 19 -6.28 11.97 47.56
N ASP A 20 -5.40 12.49 48.42
CA ASP A 20 -5.65 13.76 49.13
C ASP A 20 -4.55 14.79 48.83
N GLY A 21 -3.28 14.37 48.84
CA GLY A 21 -2.13 15.28 48.68
C GLY A 21 -2.00 15.88 47.28
N LEU A 22 -2.01 15.03 46.25
CA LEU A 22 -1.89 15.48 44.86
C LEU A 22 -3.05 16.39 44.41
N PRO A 23 -4.34 16.07 44.66
CA PRO A 23 -5.44 16.94 44.27
C PRO A 23 -5.34 18.35 44.86
N HIS A 24 -5.05 18.48 46.16
CA HIS A 24 -4.90 19.78 46.82
C HIS A 24 -3.73 20.58 46.27
N PHE A 25 -2.59 19.93 46.04
CA PHE A 25 -1.42 20.57 45.42
C PHE A 25 -1.73 21.10 44.02
N PHE A 26 -2.37 20.29 43.17
CA PHE A 26 -2.78 20.72 41.83
C PHE A 26 -3.81 21.84 41.87
N GLN A 27 -4.79 21.80 42.77
CA GLN A 27 -5.80 22.84 42.90
C GLN A 27 -5.18 24.19 43.27
N GLY A 28 -4.30 24.21 44.27
CA GLY A 28 -3.60 25.43 44.70
C GLY A 28 -2.74 26.05 43.60
N LEU A 29 -1.93 25.23 42.91
CA LEU A 29 -1.13 25.71 41.78
C LEU A 29 -1.99 26.19 40.61
N SER A 30 -3.07 25.48 40.29
CA SER A 30 -3.99 25.87 39.21
C SER A 30 -4.60 27.25 39.46
N GLN A 31 -5.03 27.50 40.71
CA GLN A 31 -5.63 28.76 41.12
C GLN A 31 -4.61 29.90 41.03
N GLN A 32 -3.37 29.68 41.48
CA GLN A 32 -2.32 30.69 41.37
C GLN A 32 -1.99 31.01 39.91
N ILE A 33 -1.81 29.99 39.07
CA ILE A 33 -1.55 30.17 37.63
C ILE A 33 -2.69 30.92 36.95
N TYR A 34 -3.94 30.66 37.34
CA TYR A 34 -5.09 31.36 36.81
C TYR A 34 -5.09 32.85 37.20
N LEU A 35 -4.81 33.17 38.46
CA LEU A 35 -4.71 34.55 38.94
C LEU A 35 -3.56 35.30 38.26
N ASP A 36 -2.38 34.69 38.15
CA ASP A 36 -1.23 35.29 37.48
C ASP A 36 -1.55 35.64 36.01
N ARG A 37 -2.27 34.75 35.31
CA ARG A 37 -2.71 34.99 33.92
C ARG A 37 -3.74 36.12 33.79
N GLN A 38 -4.65 36.26 34.75
CA GLN A 38 -5.61 37.37 34.77
C GLN A 38 -4.91 38.72 34.98
N GLU A 39 -3.79 38.72 35.70
CA GLU A 39 -2.94 39.91 35.92
C GLU A 39 -1.89 40.13 34.81
N GLY A 40 -1.89 39.32 33.74
CA GLY A 40 -0.92 39.41 32.64
C GLY A 40 0.51 38.97 33.00
N LYS A 41 0.69 38.30 34.13
CA LYS A 41 2.00 37.79 34.60
C LYS A 41 2.27 36.40 34.01
N VAL A 42 3.54 36.14 33.70
CA VAL A 42 4.00 34.79 33.32
C VAL A 42 4.07 33.93 34.59
N PRO A 43 3.46 32.73 34.61
CA PRO A 43 3.56 31.83 35.75
C PRO A 43 5.03 31.51 36.06
N SER A 44 5.49 31.84 37.28
CA SER A 44 6.90 31.68 37.68
C SER A 44 7.07 30.68 38.82
N LEU A 45 8.18 29.94 38.78
CA LEU A 45 8.63 29.05 39.85
C LEU A 45 9.46 29.78 40.92
N ASP A 46 9.66 31.10 40.82
CA ASP A 46 10.57 31.84 41.70
C ASP A 46 10.14 31.82 43.17
N GLY A 47 8.84 31.77 43.45
CA GLY A 47 8.32 31.56 44.81
C GLY A 47 8.72 30.19 45.39
N ILE A 48 8.67 29.13 44.57
CA ILE A 48 9.07 27.77 44.96
C ILE A 48 10.58 27.70 45.16
N ARG A 49 11.36 28.37 44.28
CA ARG A 49 12.83 28.48 44.42
C ARG A 49 13.23 29.21 45.70
N SER A 50 12.50 30.26 46.09
CA SER A 50 12.72 30.99 47.34
C SER A 50 12.44 30.12 48.58
N LEU A 51 11.34 29.35 48.55
CA LEU A 51 10.97 28.38 49.60
C LEU A 51 11.97 27.22 49.73
N ALA A 52 12.53 26.73 48.61
CA ALA A 52 13.51 25.66 48.59
C ALA A 52 14.86 26.07 49.21
N ARG A 53 15.26 27.34 49.06
CA ARG A 53 16.50 27.86 49.67
C ARG A 53 16.42 28.02 51.19
N GLY A 54 15.21 28.08 51.76
CA GLY A 54 14.99 28.34 53.20
C GLY A 54 14.77 27.12 54.10
N LYS A 55 14.60 25.90 53.53
CA LYS A 55 14.25 24.69 54.30
C LYS A 55 15.29 23.59 54.13
N SER A 56 16.38 23.70 54.88
CA SER A 56 17.41 22.65 54.97
C SER A 56 17.18 21.65 56.13
N SER A 57 16.17 21.86 57.01
CA SER A 57 16.18 21.26 58.35
C SER A 57 14.98 20.41 58.78
N THR A 58 14.03 20.06 57.91
CA THR A 58 12.77 19.39 58.34
C THR A 58 12.54 17.98 57.81
N PHE A 59 13.35 17.49 56.85
CA PHE A 59 13.19 16.14 56.32
C PHE A 59 14.02 15.15 57.15
N ARG A 60 13.36 14.18 57.83
CA ARG A 60 14.03 13.11 58.59
C ARG A 60 13.71 11.76 57.96
N PHE A 61 14.75 10.98 57.68
CA PHE A 61 14.59 9.61 57.20
C PHE A 61 14.14 8.67 58.34
N PRO A 62 13.32 7.65 58.03
CA PRO A 62 13.00 6.61 59.00
C PRO A 62 14.28 5.87 59.45
N GLY A 63 14.56 5.83 60.75
CA GLY A 63 15.70 5.09 61.31
C GLY A 63 17.01 5.89 61.44
N GLN A 64 16.96 7.22 61.47
CA GLN A 64 18.12 8.09 61.68
C GLN A 64 18.91 7.74 62.95
N VAL A 65 19.96 6.93 62.80
CA VAL A 65 21.09 6.87 63.74
C VAL A 65 22.03 8.00 63.34
N LYS A 66 22.56 8.75 64.31
CA LYS A 66 23.50 9.87 64.10
C LYS A 66 24.87 9.41 63.57
N ASN A 67 24.92 8.63 62.50
CA ASN A 67 26.15 8.22 61.84
C ASN A 67 26.43 9.13 60.66
N THR A 68 27.37 10.05 60.87
CA THR A 68 27.89 11.00 59.88
C THR A 68 28.96 10.35 58.99
N SER A 69 28.73 9.12 58.51
CA SER A 69 29.64 8.50 57.54
C SER A 69 29.29 8.95 56.12
N VAL A 70 30.30 9.07 55.26
CA VAL A 70 30.11 9.47 53.85
C VAL A 70 29.16 8.51 53.14
N ALA A 71 29.30 7.20 53.36
CA ALA A 71 28.42 6.18 52.78
C ALA A 71 26.95 6.31 53.23
N ALA A 72 26.69 6.75 54.47
CA ALA A 72 25.33 6.99 54.94
C ALA A 72 24.70 8.23 54.26
N LEU A 73 25.49 9.28 54.05
CA LEU A 73 25.06 10.48 53.32
C LEU A 73 24.83 10.21 51.83
N ASP A 74 25.65 9.36 51.20
CA ASP A 74 25.46 8.94 49.81
C ASP A 74 24.16 8.14 49.65
N ALA A 75 23.88 7.20 50.56
CA ALA A 75 22.62 6.47 50.58
C ALA A 75 21.39 7.38 50.82
N GLU A 76 21.51 8.43 51.64
CA GLU A 76 20.47 9.45 51.80
C GLU A 76 20.25 10.25 50.51
N CYS A 77 21.32 10.64 49.80
CA CYS A 77 21.24 11.30 48.50
C CYS A 77 20.56 10.42 47.44
N GLU A 78 20.92 9.13 47.36
CA GLU A 78 20.28 8.17 46.46
C GLU A 78 18.77 8.03 46.75
N LEU A 79 18.39 7.97 48.03
CA LEU A 79 16.99 7.87 48.43
C LEU A 79 16.21 9.15 48.10
N ILE A 80 16.81 10.34 48.24
CA ILE A 80 16.20 11.60 47.80
C ILE A 80 16.02 11.62 46.29
N ALA A 81 17.02 11.20 45.52
CA ALA A 81 16.94 11.14 44.06
C ALA A 81 15.81 10.20 43.61
N LEU A 82 15.73 9.00 44.19
CA LEU A 82 14.66 8.04 43.93
C LEU A 82 13.28 8.60 44.31
N THR A 83 13.16 9.27 45.47
CA THR A 83 11.91 9.89 45.93
C THR A 83 11.46 11.00 44.99
N ARG A 84 12.39 11.84 44.52
CA ARG A 84 12.13 12.88 43.51
C ARG A 84 11.58 12.26 42.22
N ASP A 85 12.23 11.22 41.72
CA ASP A 85 11.85 10.60 40.44
C ASP A 85 10.47 9.94 40.53
N LEU A 86 10.19 9.23 41.63
CA LEU A 86 8.88 8.67 41.92
C LEU A 86 7.80 9.75 42.08
N ALA A 87 8.09 10.85 42.78
CA ALA A 87 7.16 11.96 42.94
C ALA A 87 6.87 12.66 41.60
N ALA A 88 7.88 12.88 40.78
CA ALA A 88 7.73 13.46 39.44
C ALA A 88 6.85 12.56 38.55
N GLU A 89 7.07 11.25 38.60
CA GLU A 89 6.26 10.28 37.86
C GLU A 89 4.81 10.23 38.36
N ALA A 90 4.59 10.23 39.69
CA ALA A 90 3.24 10.28 40.26
C ALA A 90 2.47 11.54 39.87
N ILE A 91 3.12 12.71 39.92
CA ILE A 91 2.56 14.00 39.46
C ILE A 91 2.22 13.91 37.97
N ARG A 92 3.10 13.36 37.14
CA ARG A 92 2.90 13.19 35.70
C ARG A 92 1.70 12.29 35.40
N LEU A 93 1.59 11.15 36.08
CA LEU A 93 0.48 10.20 35.92
C LEU A 93 -0.86 10.82 36.37
N TYR A 94 -0.90 11.48 37.53
CA TYR A 94 -2.12 12.14 38.03
C TYR A 94 -2.58 13.30 37.12
N ALA A 95 -1.66 14.17 36.69
CA ALA A 95 -1.96 15.23 35.73
C ALA A 95 -2.49 14.65 34.41
N GLY A 96 -1.87 13.58 33.93
CA GLY A 96 -2.31 12.85 32.74
C GLY A 96 -3.75 12.33 32.89
N ALA A 97 -4.10 11.76 34.03
CA ALA A 97 -5.46 11.29 34.31
C ALA A 97 -6.49 12.43 34.34
N LEU A 98 -6.16 13.56 34.98
CA LEU A 98 -7.04 14.75 35.01
C LEU A 98 -7.28 15.33 33.62
N LEU A 99 -6.22 15.44 32.81
CA LEU A 99 -6.34 15.90 31.42
C LEU A 99 -7.18 14.92 30.60
N ALA A 100 -6.92 13.63 30.68
CA ALA A 100 -7.69 12.60 29.98
C ALA A 100 -9.19 12.65 30.32
N ALA A 101 -9.54 12.84 31.60
CA ALA A 101 -10.93 12.99 32.04
C ALA A 101 -11.60 14.24 31.43
N ARG A 102 -10.90 15.37 31.37
CA ARG A 102 -11.40 16.61 30.74
C ARG A 102 -11.55 16.47 29.22
N HIS A 103 -10.57 15.86 28.55
CA HIS A 103 -10.63 15.56 27.13
C HIS A 103 -11.81 14.63 26.81
N THR A 104 -12.05 13.61 27.64
CA THR A 104 -13.19 12.68 27.48
C THR A 104 -14.54 13.41 27.54
N ARG A 105 -14.74 14.30 28.52
CA ARG A 105 -15.97 15.11 28.61
C ARG A 105 -16.14 16.03 27.40
N ARG A 106 -15.07 16.71 26.97
CA ARG A 106 -15.12 17.56 25.77
C ARG A 106 -15.49 16.75 24.53
N ASN A 107 -14.90 15.57 24.39
CA ASN A 107 -15.15 14.67 23.28
C ASN A 107 -16.60 14.18 23.24
N GLN A 108 -17.19 13.82 24.39
CA GLN A 108 -18.61 13.45 24.48
C GLN A 108 -19.57 14.55 24.00
N SER A 109 -19.16 15.82 24.10
CA SER A 109 -19.94 16.95 23.57
C SER A 109 -19.78 17.17 22.07
N SER A 110 -18.85 16.48 21.40
CA SER A 110 -18.64 16.58 19.95
C SER A 110 -19.64 15.71 19.18
N PRO A 111 -20.23 16.21 18.07
CA PRO A 111 -21.15 15.44 17.24
C PRO A 111 -20.60 14.09 16.77
N THR A 112 -19.29 13.99 16.54
CA THR A 112 -18.64 12.75 16.06
C THR A 112 -18.73 11.61 17.08
N TYR A 113 -18.87 11.92 18.37
CA TYR A 113 -19.01 10.92 19.44
C TYR A 113 -20.45 10.44 19.64
N ARG A 114 -21.40 10.96 18.85
CA ARG A 114 -22.78 10.46 18.79
C ARG A 114 -22.96 9.37 17.73
N LEU A 115 -21.95 9.14 16.90
CA LEU A 115 -22.00 8.12 15.87
C LEU A 115 -21.93 6.72 16.53
N PRO A 116 -22.77 5.77 16.10
CA PRO A 116 -22.60 4.37 16.45
C PRO A 116 -21.21 3.88 16.05
N VAL A 117 -20.68 2.91 16.80
CA VAL A 117 -19.33 2.37 16.57
C VAL A 117 -19.20 1.77 15.17
N GLU A 118 -20.27 1.17 14.65
CA GLU A 118 -20.32 0.56 13.32
C GLU A 118 -20.11 1.61 12.22
N ILE A 119 -20.76 2.76 12.35
CA ILE A 119 -20.63 3.87 11.39
C ILE A 119 -19.21 4.44 11.44
N LEU A 120 -18.64 4.58 12.64
CA LEU A 120 -17.28 5.06 12.80
C LEU A 120 -16.25 4.06 12.22
N SER A 121 -16.46 2.76 12.42
CA SER A 121 -15.66 1.69 11.80
C SER A 121 -15.72 1.75 10.28
N THR A 122 -16.91 1.92 9.68
CA THR A 122 -17.04 2.08 8.22
C THR A 122 -16.30 3.31 7.71
N ILE A 123 -16.41 4.45 8.41
CA ILE A 123 -15.65 5.66 8.05
C ILE A 123 -14.15 5.39 8.09
N PHE A 124 -13.65 4.70 9.12
CA PHE A 124 -12.24 4.35 9.22
C PHE A 124 -11.78 3.44 8.08
N GLU A 125 -12.60 2.47 7.68
CA GLU A 125 -12.30 1.57 6.57
C GLU A 125 -12.25 2.33 5.23
N LEU A 126 -13.15 3.29 5.02
CA LEU A 126 -13.11 4.17 3.85
C LEU A 126 -11.83 5.00 3.82
N VAL A 127 -11.42 5.58 4.95
CA VAL A 127 -10.15 6.33 5.06
C VAL A 127 -8.96 5.45 4.68
N ARG A 128 -8.89 4.21 5.19
CA ARG A 128 -7.83 3.26 4.85
C ARG A 128 -7.72 3.01 3.35
N CYS A 129 -8.85 2.90 2.66
CA CYS A 129 -8.91 2.53 1.23
C CYS A 129 -8.52 3.68 0.27
N THR A 130 -8.30 4.90 0.77
CA THR A 130 -7.94 6.02 -0.11
C THR A 130 -6.47 5.95 -0.58
N PRO A 131 -6.17 6.29 -1.85
CA PRO A 131 -4.79 6.38 -2.33
C PRO A 131 -3.95 7.39 -1.52
N ALA A 132 -4.56 8.50 -1.11
CA ALA A 132 -3.93 9.50 -0.25
C ALA A 132 -3.42 8.91 1.08
N ASN A 133 -4.10 7.91 1.65
CA ASN A 133 -3.65 7.22 2.86
C ASN A 133 -2.42 6.33 2.62
N SER A 134 -2.28 5.75 1.43
CA SER A 134 -1.09 4.96 1.04
C SER A 134 0.14 5.84 0.79
N LEU A 135 -0.08 7.06 0.28
CA LEU A 135 0.99 8.04 0.01
C LEU A 135 1.40 8.83 1.26
N ALA A 136 0.59 8.85 2.32
CA ALA A 136 0.86 9.60 3.52
C ALA A 136 1.98 8.99 4.39
N PRO A 137 2.76 9.81 5.12
CA PRO A 137 3.71 9.34 6.13
C PRO A 137 3.05 8.45 7.19
N LEU A 138 3.85 7.57 7.82
CA LEU A 138 3.36 6.54 8.74
C LEU A 138 2.56 7.12 9.93
N GLU A 139 2.97 8.27 10.45
CA GLU A 139 2.32 8.94 11.59
C GLU A 139 0.99 9.57 11.21
N ARG A 140 0.81 9.91 9.92
CA ARG A 140 -0.36 10.62 9.40
C ARG A 140 -1.38 9.71 8.72
N ARG A 141 -1.10 8.40 8.63
CA ARG A 141 -1.96 7.43 7.94
C ARG A 141 -2.72 6.50 8.88
N ALA A 142 -3.88 6.06 8.41
CA ALA A 142 -4.71 5.05 9.06
C ALA A 142 -4.03 3.67 8.97
N PRO A 143 -4.16 2.83 10.01
CA PRO A 143 -4.97 3.05 11.23
C PRO A 143 -4.25 3.80 12.38
N LEU A 144 -2.99 4.20 12.22
CA LEU A 144 -2.18 4.74 13.32
C LEU A 144 -2.66 6.13 13.76
N ASN A 145 -2.88 7.04 12.81
CA ASN A 145 -3.40 8.38 13.10
C ASN A 145 -4.78 8.31 13.80
N LEU A 146 -5.67 7.43 13.33
CA LEU A 146 -7.01 7.21 13.90
C LEU A 146 -6.92 6.70 15.34
N SER A 147 -5.99 5.77 15.59
CA SER A 147 -5.71 5.23 16.94
C SER A 147 -5.05 6.25 17.88
N GLY A 148 -4.53 7.36 17.33
CA GLY A 148 -3.90 8.46 18.06
C GLY A 148 -4.87 9.55 18.53
N VAL A 149 -6.11 9.60 18.03
CA VAL A 149 -7.04 10.73 18.28
C VAL A 149 -7.60 10.71 19.71
N SER A 150 -8.09 9.57 20.17
CA SER A 150 -8.68 9.42 21.52
C SER A 150 -8.69 7.96 21.95
N ASN A 151 -8.96 7.70 23.24
CA ASN A 151 -9.15 6.32 23.74
C ASN A 151 -10.32 5.63 23.03
N PHE A 152 -11.45 6.33 22.82
CA PHE A 152 -12.59 5.77 22.10
C PHE A 152 -12.22 5.39 20.66
N TRP A 153 -11.57 6.29 19.90
CA TRP A 153 -11.17 6.01 18.52
C TRP A 153 -10.14 4.88 18.44
N ARG A 154 -9.23 4.81 19.41
CA ARG A 154 -8.29 3.69 19.54
C ARG A 154 -9.01 2.38 19.77
N ASP A 155 -10.00 2.34 20.66
CA ASP A 155 -10.79 1.15 20.92
C ASP A 155 -11.56 0.71 19.67
N VAL A 156 -12.20 1.64 18.96
CA VAL A 156 -12.87 1.37 17.68
C VAL A 156 -11.88 0.84 16.64
N ALA A 157 -10.76 1.52 16.45
CA ALA A 157 -9.75 1.13 15.46
C ALA A 157 -9.13 -0.24 15.77
N CYS A 158 -8.83 -0.53 17.04
CA CYS A 158 -8.29 -1.82 17.46
C CYS A 158 -9.32 -2.96 17.35
N ASN A 159 -10.61 -2.65 17.50
CA ASN A 159 -11.71 -3.62 17.35
C ASN A 159 -12.27 -3.71 15.92
N THR A 160 -11.67 -3.01 14.96
CA THR A 160 -12.02 -3.08 13.52
C THR A 160 -10.88 -3.79 12.77
N PRO A 161 -10.87 -5.13 12.67
CA PRO A 161 -9.72 -5.88 12.16
C PRO A 161 -9.39 -5.56 10.70
N GLY A 162 -10.40 -5.18 9.90
CA GLY A 162 -10.25 -4.79 8.50
C GLY A 162 -9.31 -3.60 8.29
N LEU A 163 -9.07 -2.80 9.33
CA LEU A 163 -8.11 -1.69 9.26
C LEU A 163 -6.65 -2.13 9.22
N TRP A 164 -6.37 -3.34 9.67
CA TRP A 164 -5.01 -3.86 9.93
C TRP A 164 -4.59 -4.94 8.92
N THR A 165 -5.36 -5.15 7.85
CA THR A 165 -5.12 -6.20 6.85
C THR A 165 -4.09 -5.80 5.78
N LYS A 166 -3.94 -4.50 5.50
CA LYS A 166 -3.01 -3.98 4.48
C LYS A 166 -1.62 -3.73 5.08
N ILE A 167 -0.64 -4.50 4.64
CA ILE A 167 0.77 -4.36 4.98
C ILE A 167 1.52 -3.87 3.73
N ASP A 168 2.17 -2.72 3.83
CA ASP A 168 2.94 -2.14 2.74
C ASP A 168 4.36 -1.72 3.17
N ALA A 169 5.15 -1.21 2.23
CA ALA A 169 6.52 -0.80 2.49
C ALA A 169 6.69 0.15 3.69
N MET A 170 5.72 1.05 3.94
CA MET A 170 5.79 2.02 5.04
C MET A 170 5.53 1.40 6.41
N ASN A 171 4.68 0.38 6.48
CA ASN A 171 4.29 -0.24 7.75
C ASN A 171 4.85 -1.66 7.94
N ALA A 172 5.69 -2.14 7.03
CA ALA A 172 6.27 -3.48 7.05
C ALA A 172 7.01 -3.79 8.37
N SER A 173 7.67 -2.79 8.96
CA SER A 173 8.33 -2.90 10.27
C SER A 173 7.35 -3.20 11.42
N LEU A 174 6.08 -2.83 11.24
CA LEU A 174 4.97 -3.06 12.17
C LEU A 174 4.12 -4.28 11.77
N ALA A 175 4.55 -5.10 10.80
CA ALA A 175 3.80 -6.26 10.33
C ALA A 175 3.29 -7.17 11.47
N PRO A 176 4.07 -7.51 12.53
CA PRO A 176 3.55 -8.33 13.63
C PRO A 176 2.32 -7.72 14.32
N LEU A 177 2.30 -6.39 14.50
CA LEU A 177 1.16 -5.68 15.10
C LEU A 177 -0.07 -5.72 14.17
N PHE A 178 0.13 -5.51 12.86
CA PHE A 178 -0.94 -5.54 11.87
C PHE A 178 -1.55 -6.96 11.74
N VAL A 179 -0.70 -7.97 11.71
CA VAL A 179 -1.12 -9.37 11.68
C VAL A 179 -1.89 -9.77 12.94
N GLN A 180 -1.46 -9.30 14.11
CA GLN A 180 -2.16 -9.53 15.37
C GLN A 180 -3.56 -8.88 15.37
N ARG A 181 -3.66 -7.61 14.94
CA ARG A 181 -4.93 -6.86 14.99
C ARG A 181 -5.91 -7.20 13.87
N SER A 182 -5.43 -7.69 12.74
CA SER A 182 -6.27 -8.23 11.65
C SER A 182 -6.95 -9.55 12.01
N LYS A 183 -6.62 -10.17 13.14
CA LYS A 183 -7.19 -11.43 13.62
C LYS A 183 -7.02 -12.56 12.60
N ARG A 184 -8.10 -13.02 11.98
CA ARG A 184 -8.11 -14.08 10.95
C ARG A 184 -8.44 -13.55 9.56
N LEU A 185 -8.54 -12.23 9.39
CA LEU A 185 -8.85 -11.67 8.09
C LEU A 185 -7.70 -11.92 7.11
N PRO A 186 -8.01 -12.07 5.82
CA PRO A 186 -7.01 -12.16 4.78
C PRO A 186 -6.14 -10.88 4.73
N LEU A 187 -4.89 -11.05 4.31
CA LEU A 187 -3.86 -10.02 4.31
C LEU A 187 -3.58 -9.53 2.88
N GLN A 188 -3.44 -8.22 2.74
CA GLN A 188 -3.12 -7.54 1.49
C GLN A 188 -1.70 -7.00 1.61
N ILE A 189 -0.78 -7.51 0.80
CA ILE A 189 0.65 -7.19 0.92
C ILE A 189 1.10 -6.43 -0.32
N GLU A 190 1.70 -5.25 -0.12
CA GLU A 190 2.13 -4.39 -1.22
C GLU A 190 3.56 -3.83 -0.99
N MET A 191 4.50 -4.19 -1.86
CA MET A 191 5.81 -3.55 -1.94
C MET A 191 5.93 -2.80 -3.26
N VAL A 192 5.45 -1.56 -3.27
CA VAL A 192 5.42 -0.70 -4.47
C VAL A 192 5.86 0.73 -4.13
N GLY A 193 6.43 1.43 -5.10
CA GLY A 193 6.77 2.85 -4.99
C GLY A 193 5.59 3.78 -5.29
N ALA A 194 5.79 5.09 -5.11
CA ALA A 194 4.76 6.09 -5.37
C ALA A 194 4.28 6.09 -6.83
N SER A 195 5.15 5.74 -7.77
CA SER A 195 4.82 5.63 -9.20
C SER A 195 3.74 4.60 -9.50
N PHE A 196 3.51 3.62 -8.61
CA PHE A 196 2.42 2.65 -8.76
C PHE A 196 1.03 3.26 -8.52
N TYR A 197 0.95 4.35 -7.76
CA TYR A 197 -0.31 5.06 -7.46
C TYR A 197 -0.57 6.25 -8.39
N GLY A 198 0.43 6.68 -9.16
CA GLY A 198 0.29 7.70 -10.19
C GLY A 198 -0.16 7.07 -11.51
N GLY A 199 -1.33 7.47 -12.01
CA GLY A 199 -1.77 7.15 -13.38
C GLY A 199 -0.86 7.75 -14.45
N PRO A 200 -1.10 7.44 -15.74
CA PRO A 200 -0.15 7.71 -16.82
C PRO A 200 0.11 9.22 -17.00
N GLU A 201 1.40 9.57 -16.95
CA GLU A 201 2.02 10.80 -17.46
C GLU A 201 1.38 12.14 -16.99
N ILE A 202 1.72 12.58 -15.77
CA ILE A 202 2.02 14.01 -15.62
C ILE A 202 3.36 14.20 -16.32
N ASP A 203 3.29 14.81 -17.51
CA ASP A 203 4.42 15.22 -18.31
C ASP A 203 5.29 16.16 -17.48
N TYR A 204 6.40 15.66 -16.92
CA TYR A 204 7.43 16.48 -16.28
C TYR A 204 8.26 17.23 -17.34
N ASP A 205 7.63 17.76 -18.38
CA ASP A 205 8.25 18.69 -19.33
C ASP A 205 8.09 20.14 -18.83
N SER A 206 8.40 20.34 -17.55
CA SER A 206 8.79 21.64 -17.01
C SER A 206 10.24 21.54 -16.56
N ARG A 207 11.12 21.22 -17.51
CA ARG A 207 12.54 21.57 -17.41
C ARG A 207 12.63 23.08 -17.64
N GLY A 208 12.17 23.84 -16.64
CA GLY A 208 12.52 25.24 -16.51
C GLY A 208 14.02 25.30 -16.27
N GLU A 209 14.78 25.63 -17.30
CA GLU A 209 16.16 26.08 -17.15
C GLU A 209 16.13 27.38 -16.35
N SER A 210 16.20 27.29 -15.03
CA SER A 210 16.70 28.36 -14.19
C SER A 210 18.13 28.02 -13.82
N GLU A 211 19.07 28.62 -14.55
CA GLU A 211 20.44 28.80 -14.11
C GLU A 211 20.43 29.72 -12.88
N ASP A 212 20.26 29.16 -11.70
CA ASP A 212 20.86 29.74 -10.51
C ASP A 212 21.26 28.62 -9.54
N GLY A 213 22.55 28.59 -9.23
CA GLY A 213 23.17 27.59 -8.38
C GLY A 213 22.88 27.88 -6.93
N SER A 214 21.77 27.35 -6.42
CA SER A 214 21.60 27.07 -5.00
C SER A 214 21.35 25.57 -4.81
N GLU A 215 22.43 24.84 -4.58
CA GLU A 215 22.42 23.47 -4.09
C GLU A 215 21.89 23.46 -2.64
N ASP A 216 20.58 23.61 -2.43
CA ASP A 216 19.97 23.32 -1.11
C ASP A 216 18.45 23.06 -1.16
N GLU A 217 17.96 22.42 -2.22
CA GLU A 217 16.64 21.78 -2.22
C GLU A 217 16.83 20.28 -2.45
N SER A 218 17.11 19.55 -1.37
CA SER A 218 16.78 18.12 -1.32
C SER A 218 15.26 18.01 -1.30
N GLU A 219 14.66 18.13 -2.47
CA GLU A 219 13.26 17.84 -2.72
C GLU A 219 12.96 16.46 -2.13
N ASP A 220 12.14 16.48 -1.08
CA ASP A 220 11.61 15.37 -0.30
C ASP A 220 11.32 14.16 -1.21
N GLU A 221 12.26 13.23 -1.34
CA GLU A 221 12.00 11.88 -1.86
C GLU A 221 10.95 11.28 -0.92
N GLY A 222 9.67 11.50 -1.24
CA GLY A 222 8.58 11.30 -0.29
C GLY A 222 8.69 9.94 0.39
N GLY A 223 8.55 9.92 1.72
CA GLY A 223 8.95 8.79 2.59
C GLY A 223 8.53 7.39 2.13
N LEU A 224 7.45 7.26 1.33
CA LEU A 224 7.07 6.02 0.66
C LEU A 224 8.15 5.47 -0.29
N ASN A 225 8.74 6.30 -1.15
CA ASN A 225 9.78 5.86 -2.08
C ASN A 225 11.03 5.40 -1.33
N THR A 226 11.40 6.10 -0.26
CA THR A 226 12.50 5.71 0.63
C THR A 226 12.22 4.35 1.27
N ALA A 227 11.06 4.18 1.92
CA ALA A 227 10.67 2.91 2.53
C ALA A 227 10.57 1.77 1.51
N TYR A 228 10.03 2.05 0.32
CA TYR A 228 9.99 1.09 -0.79
C TYR A 228 11.39 0.65 -1.21
N ARG A 229 12.32 1.60 -1.43
CA ARG A 229 13.71 1.31 -1.83
C ARG A 229 14.42 0.46 -0.77
N GLU A 230 14.25 0.78 0.51
CA GLU A 230 14.83 0.02 1.62
C GLU A 230 14.29 -1.42 1.66
N ASN A 231 12.97 -1.60 1.64
CA ASN A 231 12.35 -2.92 1.66
C ASN A 231 12.66 -3.72 0.38
N ARG A 232 12.76 -3.07 -0.77
CA ARG A 232 13.19 -3.67 -2.04
C ARG A 232 14.63 -4.15 -1.95
N ASN A 233 15.53 -3.34 -1.41
CA ASN A 233 16.93 -3.73 -1.20
C ASN A 233 17.03 -4.91 -0.21
N CYS A 234 16.18 -4.92 0.82
CA CYS A 234 16.10 -5.98 1.84
C CYS A 234 14.92 -6.95 1.64
N PHE A 235 14.52 -7.25 0.39
CA PHE A 235 13.34 -8.06 0.08
C PHE A 235 13.27 -9.42 0.80
N SER A 236 14.42 -10.06 1.01
CA SER A 236 14.47 -11.34 1.74
C SER A 236 13.99 -11.18 3.20
N ASP A 237 14.35 -10.08 3.85
CA ASP A 237 13.93 -9.79 5.23
C ASP A 237 12.44 -9.42 5.27
N PHE A 238 11.98 -8.61 4.31
CA PHE A 238 10.55 -8.28 4.16
C PHE A 238 9.69 -9.53 4.07
N ILE A 239 9.99 -10.43 3.12
CA ILE A 239 9.21 -11.66 2.95
C ILE A 239 9.38 -12.60 4.15
N ARG A 240 10.58 -12.71 4.73
CA ARG A 240 10.81 -13.57 5.90
C ARG A 240 9.88 -13.22 7.06
N ASN A 241 9.62 -11.93 7.29
CA ASN A 241 8.74 -11.47 8.36
C ASN A 241 7.25 -11.76 8.10
N LEU A 242 6.85 -11.91 6.83
CA LEU A 242 5.46 -12.14 6.42
C LEU A 242 5.15 -13.61 6.13
N ARG A 243 6.18 -14.40 5.81
CA ARG A 243 6.09 -15.82 5.45
C ARG A 243 5.35 -16.70 6.49
N PRO A 244 5.46 -16.48 7.81
CA PRO A 244 4.69 -17.26 8.79
C PRO A 244 3.16 -17.16 8.63
N TYR A 245 2.69 -16.18 7.85
CA TYR A 245 1.27 -15.89 7.65
C TYR A 245 0.84 -16.08 6.19
N VAL A 246 1.61 -16.85 5.39
CA VAL A 246 1.35 -17.08 3.96
C VAL A 246 -0.01 -17.73 3.67
N ASP A 247 -0.53 -18.48 4.65
CA ASP A 247 -1.87 -19.07 4.64
C ASP A 247 -2.99 -18.02 4.74
N ARG A 248 -2.66 -16.76 5.00
CA ARG A 248 -3.63 -15.66 5.07
C ARG A 248 -3.48 -14.66 3.94
N TRP A 249 -2.53 -14.83 3.04
CA TRP A 249 -2.30 -13.87 1.96
C TRP A 249 -3.46 -13.93 0.95
N GLU A 250 -4.15 -12.81 0.77
CA GLU A 250 -5.23 -12.62 -0.20
C GLU A 250 -4.70 -11.99 -1.49
N SER A 251 -3.89 -10.94 -1.33
CA SER A 251 -3.25 -10.23 -2.41
C SER A 251 -1.77 -10.00 -2.12
N LEU A 252 -0.96 -10.13 -3.16
CA LEU A 252 0.45 -9.83 -3.12
C LEU A 252 0.82 -8.99 -4.35
N THR A 253 1.27 -7.76 -4.12
CA THR A 253 1.76 -6.84 -5.15
C THR A 253 3.22 -6.53 -4.91
N LEU A 254 4.08 -6.82 -5.88
CA LEU A 254 5.53 -6.62 -5.78
C LEU A 254 6.05 -5.84 -6.99
N GLN A 255 6.80 -4.78 -6.74
CA GLN A 255 7.44 -3.99 -7.79
C GLN A 255 8.97 -4.10 -7.71
N GLY A 256 9.60 -4.32 -8.86
CA GLY A 256 11.04 -4.25 -9.07
C GLY A 256 11.85 -5.36 -8.44
N ILE A 257 11.25 -6.53 -8.20
CA ILE A 257 11.96 -7.70 -7.69
C ILE A 257 12.34 -8.59 -8.87
N ASP A 258 13.62 -8.93 -8.98
CA ASP A 258 14.09 -9.85 -10.03
C ASP A 258 13.61 -11.29 -9.77
N LYS A 259 13.59 -12.08 -10.86
CA LYS A 259 13.11 -13.47 -10.85
C LYS A 259 13.80 -14.37 -9.81
N TYR A 260 15.10 -14.19 -9.57
CA TYR A 260 15.85 -15.08 -8.68
C TYR A 260 15.44 -14.83 -7.22
N ARG A 261 15.26 -13.57 -6.85
CA ARG A 261 14.77 -13.18 -5.52
C ARG A 261 13.33 -13.62 -5.31
N LEU A 262 12.45 -13.42 -6.30
CA LEU A 262 11.06 -13.88 -6.24
C LEU A 262 10.99 -15.39 -5.98
N ARG A 263 11.67 -16.20 -6.80
CA ARG A 263 11.68 -17.65 -6.66
C ARG A 263 12.18 -18.12 -5.31
N ARG A 264 13.28 -17.52 -4.82
CA ARG A 264 13.87 -17.91 -3.52
C ARG A 264 12.95 -17.61 -2.35
N ALA A 265 12.26 -16.46 -2.40
CA ALA A 265 11.42 -16.00 -1.30
C ALA A 265 10.02 -16.65 -1.31
N LEU A 266 9.43 -16.83 -2.50
CA LEU A 266 8.07 -17.32 -2.70
C LEU A 266 8.04 -18.82 -2.98
N CYS A 267 8.61 -19.62 -2.08
CA CYS A 267 8.69 -21.08 -2.23
C CYS A 267 7.60 -21.85 -1.46
N SER A 268 6.78 -21.17 -0.66
CA SER A 268 5.75 -21.80 0.18
C SER A 268 4.37 -21.72 -0.49
N PRO A 269 3.52 -22.75 -0.38
CA PRO A 269 2.13 -22.70 -0.84
C PRO A 269 1.38 -21.48 -0.31
N ALA A 270 0.58 -20.85 -1.17
CA ALA A 270 -0.26 -19.71 -0.82
C ALA A 270 -1.73 -20.05 -1.11
N PRO A 271 -2.38 -20.86 -0.25
CA PRO A 271 -3.66 -21.50 -0.55
C PRO A 271 -4.84 -20.53 -0.66
N TYR A 272 -4.71 -19.32 -0.09
CA TYR A 272 -5.75 -18.28 -0.09
C TYR A 272 -5.43 -17.10 -1.00
N LEU A 273 -4.34 -17.17 -1.77
CA LEU A 273 -3.94 -16.09 -2.65
C LEU A 273 -4.92 -15.99 -3.83
N GLU A 274 -5.58 -14.85 -3.95
CA GLU A 274 -6.55 -14.54 -5.00
C GLU A 274 -5.96 -13.59 -6.05
N LYS A 275 -5.08 -12.68 -5.64
CA LYS A 275 -4.49 -11.67 -6.52
C LYS A 275 -2.97 -11.66 -6.42
N PHE A 276 -2.30 -11.83 -7.56
CA PHE A 276 -0.85 -11.72 -7.62
C PHE A 276 -0.42 -10.75 -8.71
N HIS A 277 0.18 -9.65 -8.30
CA HIS A 277 0.65 -8.58 -9.17
C HIS A 277 2.16 -8.46 -9.04
N VAL A 278 2.86 -8.56 -10.16
CA VAL A 278 4.31 -8.38 -10.20
C VAL A 278 4.69 -7.45 -11.34
N THR A 279 5.40 -6.38 -11.01
CA THR A 279 5.79 -5.35 -11.97
C THR A 279 7.27 -5.03 -11.83
N HIS A 280 7.91 -4.50 -12.88
CA HIS A 280 9.26 -3.94 -12.77
C HIS A 280 9.20 -2.44 -13.09
N PRO A 281 9.79 -1.55 -12.26
CA PRO A 281 9.78 -0.13 -12.54
C PRO A 281 10.65 0.18 -13.77
N GLY A 282 10.16 1.07 -14.63
CA GLY A 282 10.89 1.59 -15.79
C GLY A 282 10.34 1.10 -17.13
N ARG A 283 10.90 1.64 -18.23
CA ARG A 283 10.48 1.34 -19.61
C ARG A 283 11.23 0.15 -20.23
N THR A 284 11.71 -0.80 -19.42
CA THR A 284 12.50 -1.95 -19.89
C THR A 284 11.61 -3.17 -20.10
N LEU A 285 11.71 -3.81 -21.26
CA LEU A 285 11.03 -5.07 -21.52
C LEU A 285 11.61 -6.18 -20.63
N GLY A 286 10.73 -6.97 -20.01
CA GLY A 286 11.09 -8.22 -19.37
C GLY A 286 11.51 -9.23 -20.43
N HIS A 287 12.61 -9.93 -20.22
CA HIS A 287 13.09 -10.94 -21.16
C HIS A 287 12.69 -12.34 -20.68
N GLU A 288 12.27 -13.18 -21.62
CA GLU A 288 12.26 -14.62 -21.42
C GLU A 288 13.69 -15.08 -21.09
N HIS A 289 13.78 -15.85 -20.03
CA HIS A 289 15.03 -16.35 -19.51
C HIS A 289 14.79 -17.74 -18.94
N ASP A 290 15.85 -18.54 -18.80
CA ASP A 290 15.81 -19.82 -18.08
C ASP A 290 15.11 -19.63 -16.72
N TRP A 291 13.92 -20.21 -16.63
CA TRP A 291 13.06 -20.16 -15.47
C TRP A 291 12.98 -21.56 -14.89
N ASP A 292 13.86 -21.82 -13.93
CA ASP A 292 13.87 -23.11 -13.24
C ASP A 292 12.96 -23.05 -12.01
N GLY A 293 11.95 -23.92 -11.95
CA GLY A 293 11.09 -24.11 -10.79
C GLY A 293 9.83 -23.23 -10.74
N GLY A 294 8.96 -23.49 -9.75
CA GLY A 294 7.67 -22.81 -9.58
C GLY A 294 7.68 -21.74 -8.49
N LEU A 295 6.74 -20.80 -8.58
CA LEU A 295 6.37 -19.92 -7.48
C LEU A 295 5.33 -20.61 -6.58
N PHE A 296 5.34 -20.27 -5.30
CA PHE A 296 4.40 -20.75 -4.28
C PHE A 296 4.32 -22.29 -4.19
N GLY A 297 5.41 -22.99 -4.50
CA GLY A 297 5.41 -24.46 -4.54
C GLY A 297 4.45 -25.06 -5.57
N GLY A 298 3.92 -24.26 -6.50
CA GLY A 298 2.92 -24.67 -7.48
C GLY A 298 1.49 -24.69 -6.97
N ASP A 299 1.22 -24.28 -5.72
CA ASP A 299 -0.09 -24.40 -5.08
C ASP A 299 -0.70 -23.03 -4.76
N THR A 300 -1.61 -22.59 -5.64
CA THR A 300 -2.37 -21.33 -5.56
C THR A 300 -3.81 -21.54 -6.07
N PRO A 301 -4.62 -22.39 -5.41
CA PRO A 301 -5.88 -22.90 -5.96
C PRO A 301 -6.98 -21.82 -6.08
N ARG A 302 -6.83 -20.71 -5.36
CA ARG A 302 -7.78 -19.58 -5.36
C ARG A 302 -7.35 -18.42 -6.24
N ILE A 303 -6.24 -18.52 -6.96
CA ILE A 303 -5.78 -17.40 -7.78
C ILE A 303 -6.82 -17.08 -8.86
N ARG A 304 -7.18 -15.80 -8.97
CA ARG A 304 -8.17 -15.29 -9.94
C ARG A 304 -7.64 -14.11 -10.74
N VAL A 305 -6.76 -13.30 -10.14
CA VAL A 305 -6.17 -12.12 -10.78
C VAL A 305 -4.67 -12.29 -10.88
N LEU A 306 -4.15 -12.25 -12.09
CA LEU A 306 -2.72 -12.28 -12.38
C LEU A 306 -2.34 -11.07 -13.22
N HIS A 307 -1.53 -10.19 -12.66
CA HIS A 307 -0.98 -9.04 -13.37
C HIS A 307 0.53 -9.17 -13.42
N ILE A 308 1.07 -9.15 -14.63
CA ILE A 308 2.48 -9.29 -14.90
C ILE A 308 2.92 -8.16 -15.82
N ASP A 309 3.87 -7.34 -15.37
CA ASP A 309 4.47 -6.27 -16.17
C ASP A 309 6.00 -6.34 -16.10
N ALA A 310 6.64 -6.47 -17.25
CA ALA A 310 8.10 -6.52 -17.41
C ALA A 310 8.80 -7.61 -16.57
N VAL A 311 8.07 -8.62 -16.12
CA VAL A 311 8.58 -9.78 -15.37
C VAL A 311 8.12 -11.05 -16.07
N PHE A 312 9.03 -11.90 -16.54
CA PHE A 312 8.64 -13.14 -17.21
C PHE A 312 8.15 -14.19 -16.19
N ILE A 313 6.99 -14.81 -16.44
CA ILE A 313 6.54 -16.04 -15.76
C ILE A 313 6.14 -17.04 -16.86
N PRO A 314 6.72 -18.25 -16.90
CA PRO A 314 6.41 -19.25 -17.94
C PRO A 314 4.95 -19.64 -18.00
N PHE A 315 4.40 -19.81 -19.21
CA PHE A 315 3.00 -20.18 -19.43
C PHE A 315 2.61 -21.56 -18.86
N ASN A 316 3.59 -22.42 -18.52
CA ASN A 316 3.34 -23.70 -17.85
C ASN A 316 3.18 -23.57 -16.32
N SER A 317 3.31 -22.37 -15.76
CA SER A 317 3.10 -22.10 -14.33
C SER A 317 1.65 -22.31 -13.93
N SER A 318 1.42 -22.89 -12.75
CA SER A 318 0.07 -23.08 -12.19
C SER A 318 -0.67 -21.78 -11.87
N LEU A 319 0.04 -20.65 -11.84
CA LEU A 319 -0.55 -19.32 -11.68
C LEU A 319 -1.52 -18.96 -12.82
N TYR A 320 -1.37 -19.56 -13.99
CA TYR A 320 -2.20 -19.30 -15.16
C TYR A 320 -3.47 -20.15 -15.25
N VAL A 321 -3.87 -20.82 -14.16
CA VAL A 321 -5.03 -21.74 -14.17
C VAL A 321 -6.21 -21.14 -13.42
N GLY A 322 -7.38 -21.13 -14.04
CA GLY A 322 -8.63 -20.71 -13.39
C GLY A 322 -8.74 -19.21 -13.13
N LEU A 323 -8.05 -18.37 -13.91
CA LEU A 323 -8.09 -16.92 -13.78
C LEU A 323 -9.41 -16.31 -14.27
N THR A 324 -9.80 -15.20 -13.64
CA THR A 324 -10.88 -14.29 -14.09
C THR A 324 -10.32 -13.01 -14.70
N GLU A 325 -9.09 -12.63 -14.33
CA GLU A 325 -8.40 -11.47 -14.89
C GLU A 325 -6.93 -11.82 -15.16
N LEU A 326 -6.50 -11.55 -16.39
CA LEU A 326 -5.13 -11.76 -16.83
C LEU A 326 -4.62 -10.50 -17.52
N HIS A 327 -3.57 -9.90 -16.97
CA HIS A 327 -2.83 -8.79 -17.58
C HIS A 327 -1.38 -9.20 -17.78
N ILE A 328 -0.90 -9.16 -19.02
CA ILE A 328 0.50 -9.40 -19.36
C ILE A 328 1.01 -8.21 -20.17
N GLU A 329 2.07 -7.59 -19.69
CA GLU A 329 2.62 -6.38 -20.28
C GLU A 329 4.15 -6.38 -20.37
N SER A 330 4.68 -5.79 -21.45
CA SER A 330 6.09 -5.47 -21.62
C SER A 330 7.04 -6.68 -21.54
N ILE A 331 6.70 -7.80 -22.20
CA ILE A 331 7.52 -9.02 -22.21
C ILE A 331 8.00 -9.36 -23.63
N LEU A 332 9.29 -9.66 -23.75
CA LEU A 332 9.93 -10.26 -24.92
C LEU A 332 10.06 -11.77 -24.73
N TYR A 333 9.26 -12.53 -25.48
CA TYR A 333 9.39 -13.96 -25.62
C TYR A 333 10.36 -14.30 -26.76
N THR A 334 11.31 -15.18 -26.49
CA THR A 334 12.32 -15.67 -27.43
C THR A 334 12.10 -17.14 -27.80
N GLU A 335 11.46 -17.90 -26.93
CA GLU A 335 11.19 -19.34 -27.06
C GLU A 335 9.68 -19.63 -27.03
N SER A 336 8.96 -19.01 -26.10
CA SER A 336 7.51 -19.17 -25.99
C SER A 336 6.81 -18.67 -27.27
N THR A 337 5.74 -19.35 -27.65
CA THR A 337 4.95 -19.05 -28.84
C THR A 337 3.57 -18.51 -28.47
N THR A 338 2.88 -17.92 -29.45
CA THR A 338 1.47 -17.54 -29.29
C THR A 338 0.57 -18.75 -29.00
N SER A 339 0.94 -19.95 -29.46
CA SER A 339 0.25 -21.20 -29.13
C SER A 339 0.40 -21.59 -27.66
N ASP A 340 1.52 -21.27 -27.01
CA ASP A 340 1.69 -21.47 -25.56
C ASP A 340 0.74 -20.57 -24.77
N LEU A 341 0.65 -19.29 -25.17
CA LEU A 341 -0.30 -18.35 -24.59
C LEU A 341 -1.75 -18.84 -24.78
N LEU A 342 -2.12 -19.30 -25.97
CA LEU A 342 -3.47 -19.82 -26.25
C LEU A 342 -3.80 -21.06 -25.40
N ARG A 343 -2.84 -21.97 -25.18
CA ARG A 343 -3.00 -23.11 -24.26
C ARG A 343 -3.21 -22.66 -22.81
N CYS A 344 -2.49 -21.62 -22.38
CA CYS A 344 -2.70 -20.98 -21.08
C CYS A 344 -4.14 -20.41 -20.98
N LEU A 345 -4.63 -19.71 -22.01
CA LEU A 345 -5.99 -19.18 -22.04
C LEU A 345 -7.07 -20.28 -22.00
N GLN A 346 -6.81 -21.45 -22.58
CA GLN A 346 -7.72 -22.61 -22.47
C GLN A 346 -7.91 -23.08 -21.02
N ALA A 347 -6.93 -22.88 -20.15
CA ALA A 347 -7.02 -23.20 -18.72
C ALA A 347 -7.81 -22.14 -17.91
N CYS A 348 -8.32 -21.09 -18.56
CA CYS A 348 -9.06 -19.99 -17.94
C CYS A 348 -10.47 -19.80 -18.55
N PRO A 349 -11.39 -20.78 -18.42
CA PRO A 349 -12.72 -20.69 -19.03
C PRO A 349 -13.63 -19.61 -18.41
N LEU A 350 -13.31 -19.15 -17.20
CA LEU A 350 -14.04 -18.11 -16.46
C LEU A 350 -13.40 -16.72 -16.62
N LEU A 351 -12.49 -16.53 -17.58
CA LEU A 351 -11.81 -15.26 -17.79
C LEU A 351 -12.82 -14.17 -18.20
N GLU A 352 -12.86 -13.08 -17.43
CA GLU A 352 -13.71 -11.90 -17.65
C GLU A 352 -12.93 -10.75 -18.28
N SER A 353 -11.64 -10.61 -17.95
CA SER A 353 -10.78 -9.55 -18.46
C SER A 353 -9.44 -10.11 -18.94
N LEU A 354 -9.09 -9.81 -20.19
CA LEU A 354 -7.81 -10.17 -20.80
C LEU A 354 -7.14 -8.92 -21.35
N THR A 355 -5.98 -8.57 -20.81
CA THR A 355 -5.13 -7.49 -21.32
C THR A 355 -3.77 -8.03 -21.73
N LEU A 356 -3.38 -7.77 -22.98
CA LEU A 356 -2.08 -8.11 -23.54
C LEU A 356 -1.45 -6.86 -24.13
N SER A 357 -0.37 -6.37 -23.52
CA SER A 357 0.27 -5.09 -23.88
C SER A 357 1.75 -5.29 -24.20
N GLN A 358 2.24 -4.70 -25.29
CA GLN A 358 3.68 -4.65 -25.62
C GLN A 358 4.38 -6.04 -25.59
N LEU A 359 3.69 -7.09 -26.00
CA LEU A 359 4.25 -8.45 -26.07
C LEU A 359 4.94 -8.67 -27.42
N LEU A 360 6.16 -9.21 -27.36
CA LEU A 360 6.95 -9.58 -28.54
C LEU A 360 7.17 -11.09 -28.56
N PHE A 361 6.90 -11.71 -29.70
CA PHE A 361 7.12 -13.14 -29.94
C PHE A 361 8.02 -13.33 -31.16
N PRO A 362 8.73 -14.46 -31.25
CA PRO A 362 9.49 -14.79 -32.46
C PRO A 362 8.56 -14.83 -33.67
N LYS A 363 8.99 -14.22 -34.78
CA LYS A 363 8.20 -14.25 -36.02
C LYS A 363 8.10 -15.72 -36.49
N PRO A 364 6.90 -16.25 -36.76
CA PRO A 364 6.77 -17.61 -37.26
C PRO A 364 7.57 -17.74 -38.58
N GLY A 365 8.42 -18.77 -38.65
CA GLY A 365 9.10 -19.13 -39.90
C GLY A 365 8.08 -19.47 -40.99
N THR A 366 8.48 -19.40 -42.26
CA THR A 366 7.64 -19.76 -43.42
C THR A 366 7.21 -21.24 -43.48
N SER A 367 7.47 -22.00 -42.42
CA SER A 367 7.12 -23.40 -42.25
C SER A 367 5.63 -23.52 -41.89
N THR A 368 4.96 -24.35 -42.65
CA THR A 368 3.52 -24.67 -42.62
C THR A 368 3.07 -25.41 -41.34
N ASP A 369 3.19 -24.79 -40.16
CA ASP A 369 2.53 -25.27 -38.92
C ASP A 369 1.16 -24.58 -38.71
N SER A 370 0.49 -24.26 -39.81
CA SER A 370 -0.81 -23.58 -39.82
C SER A 370 -2.01 -24.52 -39.57
N LEU A 371 -1.80 -25.78 -39.20
CA LEU A 371 -2.87 -26.77 -39.25
C LEU A 371 -3.69 -26.92 -37.96
N MET A 372 -3.20 -26.52 -36.77
CA MET A 372 -4.00 -26.59 -35.53
C MET A 372 -3.55 -25.55 -34.49
N GLN A 373 -4.01 -24.30 -34.61
CA GLN A 373 -3.88 -23.33 -33.51
C GLN A 373 -4.85 -23.69 -32.38
N PRO A 374 -4.42 -23.67 -31.10
CA PRO A 374 -5.32 -23.95 -29.98
C PRO A 374 -6.42 -22.87 -29.89
N THR A 375 -7.69 -23.27 -29.97
CA THR A 375 -8.81 -22.35 -29.79
C THR A 375 -9.18 -22.24 -28.31
N ALA A 376 -9.25 -21.02 -27.78
CA ALA A 376 -9.67 -20.76 -26.40
C ALA A 376 -11.13 -20.28 -26.38
N SER A 377 -12.01 -21.00 -25.69
CA SER A 377 -13.40 -20.59 -25.49
C SER A 377 -13.52 -19.77 -24.20
N LEU A 378 -13.61 -18.45 -24.34
CA LEU A 378 -13.67 -17.48 -23.25
C LEU A 378 -15.08 -16.91 -23.13
N ARG A 379 -16.01 -17.74 -22.66
CA ARG A 379 -17.46 -17.43 -22.67
C ARG A 379 -17.89 -16.36 -21.67
N CYS A 380 -17.06 -16.09 -20.67
CA CYS A 380 -17.33 -15.08 -19.65
C CYS A 380 -16.61 -13.75 -19.94
N LEU A 381 -15.91 -13.65 -21.06
CA LEU A 381 -15.08 -12.49 -21.38
C LEU A 381 -15.97 -11.25 -21.55
N LYS A 382 -15.59 -10.18 -20.85
CA LYS A 382 -16.24 -8.86 -20.88
C LYS A 382 -15.31 -7.83 -21.49
N TYR A 383 -14.01 -7.92 -21.20
CA TYR A 383 -12.99 -6.98 -21.67
C TYR A 383 -11.86 -7.73 -22.37
N LEU A 384 -11.55 -7.32 -23.60
CA LEU A 384 -10.41 -7.79 -24.36
C LEU A 384 -9.59 -6.59 -24.79
N ASN A 385 -8.41 -6.43 -24.20
CA ASN A 385 -7.54 -5.31 -24.48
C ASN A 385 -6.21 -5.79 -25.08
N LEU A 386 -5.91 -5.33 -26.28
CA LEU A 386 -4.71 -5.72 -27.02
C LEU A 386 -3.93 -4.47 -27.38
N TYR A 387 -2.85 -4.17 -26.66
CA TYR A 387 -2.10 -2.93 -26.83
C TYR A 387 -0.71 -3.15 -27.42
N GLN A 388 -0.38 -2.33 -28.42
CA GLN A 388 0.92 -2.28 -29.10
C GLN A 388 1.45 -3.65 -29.56
N LEU A 389 0.56 -4.57 -29.94
CA LEU A 389 0.94 -5.89 -30.44
C LEU A 389 1.28 -5.85 -31.92
N GLN A 390 2.22 -6.70 -32.34
CA GLN A 390 2.52 -6.91 -33.76
C GLN A 390 1.44 -7.77 -34.42
N ARG A 391 1.21 -7.57 -35.73
CA ARG A 391 0.15 -8.25 -36.47
C ARG A 391 0.19 -9.77 -36.37
N TRP A 392 1.37 -10.39 -36.51
CA TRP A 392 1.51 -11.84 -36.43
C TRP A 392 1.30 -12.41 -35.03
N VAL A 393 1.21 -11.55 -34.00
CA VAL A 393 0.84 -11.92 -32.64
C VAL A 393 -0.67 -11.74 -32.45
N SER A 394 -1.20 -10.58 -32.84
CA SER A 394 -2.62 -10.26 -32.68
C SER A 394 -3.55 -11.14 -33.52
N ASP A 395 -3.20 -11.41 -34.78
CA ASP A 395 -4.10 -12.14 -35.70
C ASP A 395 -4.39 -13.58 -35.22
N PRO A 396 -3.38 -14.40 -34.84
CA PRO A 396 -3.63 -15.72 -34.24
C PRO A 396 -4.48 -15.68 -32.99
N ILE A 397 -4.24 -14.70 -32.11
CA ILE A 397 -4.95 -14.57 -30.82
C ILE A 397 -6.43 -14.26 -31.07
N ILE A 398 -6.73 -13.25 -31.90
CA ILE A 398 -8.10 -12.85 -32.22
C ILE A 398 -8.85 -13.99 -32.92
N ASN A 399 -8.22 -14.65 -33.89
CA ASN A 399 -8.85 -15.76 -34.64
C ASN A 399 -9.08 -17.02 -33.79
N SER A 400 -8.31 -17.20 -32.72
CA SER A 400 -8.37 -18.40 -31.87
C SER A 400 -9.20 -18.20 -30.60
N ILE A 401 -9.65 -16.99 -30.30
CA ILE A 401 -10.52 -16.72 -29.15
C ILE A 401 -11.98 -16.75 -29.60
N THR A 402 -12.76 -17.62 -28.97
CA THR A 402 -14.23 -17.61 -29.08
C THR A 402 -14.81 -16.92 -27.86
N ALA A 403 -15.40 -15.74 -28.03
CA ALA A 403 -15.96 -14.93 -26.95
C ALA A 403 -17.40 -14.45 -27.27
N PRO A 404 -18.19 -14.00 -26.28
CA PRO A 404 -19.53 -13.45 -26.49
C PRO A 404 -19.52 -12.21 -27.40
N SER A 405 -20.67 -11.88 -28.00
CA SER A 405 -20.79 -10.63 -28.77
C SER A 405 -20.66 -9.40 -27.88
N SER A 406 -21.10 -9.45 -26.62
CA SER A 406 -21.04 -8.33 -25.68
C SER A 406 -19.63 -7.93 -25.19
N VAL A 407 -18.57 -8.48 -25.77
CA VAL A 407 -17.18 -8.20 -25.35
C VAL A 407 -16.79 -6.79 -25.78
N GLN A 408 -16.31 -6.00 -24.82
CA GLN A 408 -15.66 -4.74 -25.11
C GLN A 408 -14.24 -5.01 -25.59
N LEU A 409 -13.98 -4.73 -26.86
CA LEU A 409 -12.66 -4.83 -27.46
C LEU A 409 -12.00 -3.45 -27.48
N GLN A 410 -10.84 -3.35 -26.84
CA GLN A 410 -9.89 -2.28 -27.08
C GLN A 410 -8.69 -2.80 -27.85
N PHE A 411 -8.51 -2.32 -29.08
CA PHE A 411 -7.42 -2.78 -29.95
C PHE A 411 -6.49 -1.62 -30.30
N VAL A 412 -5.27 -1.69 -29.78
CA VAL A 412 -4.18 -0.77 -30.10
C VAL A 412 -3.07 -1.48 -30.84
N GLN A 413 -2.92 -1.20 -32.12
CA GLN A 413 -1.86 -1.81 -32.94
C GLN A 413 -0.70 -0.84 -33.14
N ARG A 414 0.52 -1.37 -33.10
CA ARG A 414 1.72 -0.64 -33.52
C ARG A 414 2.13 -1.07 -34.92
N CYS A 415 2.00 -0.18 -35.89
CA CYS A 415 2.41 -0.45 -37.26
C CYS A 415 3.58 0.45 -37.70
N TYR A 416 4.50 -0.10 -38.50
CA TYR A 416 5.59 0.67 -39.12
C TYR A 416 5.14 1.31 -40.44
N THR A 417 4.23 0.63 -41.15
CA THR A 417 3.61 1.12 -42.39
C THR A 417 2.09 0.98 -42.31
N TRP A 418 1.34 1.90 -42.93
CA TRP A 418 -0.12 1.77 -43.00
C TRP A 418 -0.57 0.53 -43.79
N ARG A 419 0.24 0.02 -44.72
CA ARG A 419 0.00 -1.26 -45.40
C ARG A 419 0.00 -2.47 -44.46
N THR A 420 0.63 -2.34 -43.29
CA THR A 420 0.67 -3.38 -42.27
C THR A 420 -0.37 -3.18 -41.17
N ALA A 421 -1.08 -2.04 -41.16
CA ALA A 421 -2.22 -1.83 -40.29
C ALA A 421 -3.35 -2.77 -40.72
N HIS A 422 -4.01 -3.40 -39.76
CA HIS A 422 -5.08 -4.34 -40.02
C HIS A 422 -6.24 -4.07 -39.08
N ILE A 423 -7.44 -4.02 -39.66
CA ILE A 423 -8.68 -4.07 -38.90
C ILE A 423 -9.03 -5.55 -38.79
N PRO A 424 -9.14 -6.11 -37.58
CA PRO A 424 -9.39 -7.54 -37.46
C PRO A 424 -10.78 -7.88 -38.04
N VAL A 425 -10.80 -8.73 -39.07
CA VAL A 425 -12.03 -9.10 -39.81
C VAL A 425 -12.83 -10.17 -39.07
N ASN A 426 -12.16 -10.94 -38.19
CA ASN A 426 -12.72 -12.01 -37.38
C ASN A 426 -12.83 -11.64 -35.89
N ILE A 427 -12.90 -10.35 -35.54
CA ILE A 427 -13.46 -9.96 -34.24
C ILE A 427 -14.80 -10.70 -34.13
N PRO A 428 -15.14 -11.38 -33.03
CA PRO A 428 -16.34 -12.22 -32.95
C PRO A 428 -17.61 -11.43 -33.29
N VAL A 429 -17.95 -11.31 -34.57
CA VAL A 429 -19.16 -10.76 -35.23
C VAL A 429 -19.91 -9.67 -34.44
N SER A 430 -19.22 -8.80 -33.71
CA SER A 430 -19.90 -7.99 -32.70
C SER A 430 -20.10 -6.55 -33.16
N PRO A 431 -21.33 -6.03 -33.11
CA PRO A 431 -21.62 -4.60 -33.13
C PRO A 431 -21.01 -3.81 -31.94
N ASP A 432 -20.30 -4.44 -31.00
CA ASP A 432 -19.90 -3.89 -29.68
C ASP A 432 -18.38 -3.57 -29.54
N VAL A 433 -17.65 -3.33 -30.64
CA VAL A 433 -16.27 -2.80 -30.55
C VAL A 433 -16.31 -1.38 -30.01
N HIS A 434 -16.05 -1.19 -28.72
CA HIS A 434 -16.14 0.11 -28.06
C HIS A 434 -15.08 1.10 -28.54
N ASP A 435 -13.80 0.70 -28.52
CA ASP A 435 -12.67 1.57 -28.88
C ASP A 435 -11.63 0.84 -29.76
N LEU A 436 -11.46 1.28 -30.99
CA LEU A 436 -10.43 0.83 -31.92
C LEU A 436 -9.40 1.95 -32.11
N VAL A 437 -8.15 1.76 -31.70
CA VAL A 437 -7.11 2.78 -31.91
C VAL A 437 -5.96 2.18 -32.71
N ILE A 438 -5.79 2.56 -33.97
CA ILE A 438 -4.63 2.10 -34.76
C ILE A 438 -3.58 3.21 -34.74
N THR A 439 -2.46 2.95 -34.07
CA THR A 439 -1.35 3.91 -33.95
C THR A 439 -0.19 3.54 -34.87
N ARG A 440 0.22 4.48 -35.72
CA ARG A 440 1.46 4.36 -36.48
C ARG A 440 2.56 5.21 -35.85
N ARG A 441 3.66 4.56 -35.47
CA ARG A 441 4.85 5.27 -34.97
C ARG A 441 5.85 5.49 -36.10
N CYS A 442 5.74 6.62 -36.79
CA CYS A 442 6.79 7.18 -37.66
C CYS A 442 7.35 8.48 -37.04
N ALA A 443 8.22 9.22 -37.74
CA ALA A 443 8.76 10.51 -37.28
C ALA A 443 7.67 11.54 -36.89
N ARG A 444 6.42 11.30 -37.28
CA ARG A 444 5.19 11.93 -36.80
C ARG A 444 4.21 10.82 -36.41
N TRP A 445 3.44 10.99 -35.34
CA TRP A 445 2.48 9.96 -34.92
C TRP A 445 1.15 10.25 -35.62
N VAL A 446 0.53 9.18 -36.12
CA VAL A 446 -0.79 9.25 -36.74
C VAL A 446 -1.65 8.17 -36.12
N ASP A 447 -2.74 8.59 -35.49
CA ASP A 447 -3.69 7.72 -34.83
C ASP A 447 -4.99 7.71 -35.61
N ILE A 448 -5.51 6.50 -35.86
CA ILE A 448 -6.86 6.27 -36.36
C ILE A 448 -7.66 5.77 -35.16
N ILE A 449 -8.55 6.60 -34.65
CA ILE A 449 -9.40 6.28 -33.49
C ILE A 449 -10.80 5.99 -34.02
N GLY A 450 -11.35 4.84 -33.71
CA GLY A 450 -12.69 4.41 -34.06
C GLY A 450 -13.46 4.11 -32.79
N ASN A 451 -14.43 4.94 -32.44
CA ASN A 451 -15.27 4.68 -31.25
C ASN A 451 -16.68 4.28 -31.69
N ALA A 452 -17.28 3.33 -30.97
CA ALA A 452 -18.70 2.99 -31.17
C ALA A 452 -19.58 4.19 -30.76
N VAL A 453 -20.51 4.57 -31.64
CA VAL A 453 -21.52 5.59 -31.35
C VAL A 453 -22.76 4.90 -30.81
N GLY A 454 -23.22 5.31 -29.61
CA GLY A 454 -24.37 4.71 -28.94
C GLY A 454 -25.67 4.91 -29.73
N ASP A 455 -26.29 3.79 -30.10
CA ASP A 455 -27.70 3.54 -30.45
C ASP A 455 -27.79 2.46 -31.55
N ASN A 456 -27.39 1.22 -31.23
CA ASN A 456 -27.64 -0.04 -31.99
C ASN A 456 -27.43 -0.06 -33.54
N THR A 457 -26.83 0.96 -34.13
CA THR A 457 -26.33 0.96 -35.51
C THR A 457 -24.87 1.41 -35.47
N CYS A 458 -23.97 0.47 -35.18
CA CYS A 458 -22.54 0.74 -35.00
C CYS A 458 -21.92 1.24 -36.32
N LEU A 459 -21.64 2.54 -36.38
CA LEU A 459 -20.70 3.15 -37.33
C LEU A 459 -19.51 3.62 -36.49
N LEU A 460 -18.34 2.99 -36.66
CA LEU A 460 -17.10 3.45 -36.03
C LEU A 460 -16.82 4.89 -36.46
N LYS A 461 -16.80 5.83 -35.52
CA LYS A 461 -16.38 7.21 -35.81
C LYS A 461 -14.86 7.24 -35.93
N LEU A 462 -14.35 7.29 -37.16
CA LEU A 462 -12.91 7.37 -37.44
C LEU A 462 -12.40 8.81 -37.31
N GLU A 463 -11.55 9.06 -36.32
CA GLU A 463 -10.85 10.32 -36.10
C GLU A 463 -9.36 10.14 -36.43
N PHE A 464 -8.81 11.11 -37.16
CA PHE A 464 -7.41 11.12 -37.55
C PHE A 464 -6.68 12.21 -36.78
N HIS A 465 -5.75 11.81 -35.92
CA HIS A 465 -4.92 12.74 -35.18
C HIS A 465 -3.52 12.74 -35.78
N THR A 466 -3.00 13.92 -36.12
CA THR A 466 -1.63 14.10 -36.61
C THR A 466 -0.92 15.12 -35.73
N SER A 467 0.33 14.84 -35.34
CA SER A 467 1.14 15.77 -34.53
C SER A 467 1.61 17.03 -35.30
N SER A 468 1.05 17.30 -36.48
CA SER A 468 1.35 18.47 -37.32
C SER A 468 0.10 18.81 -38.16
N PRO A 469 -0.38 20.08 -38.13
CA PRO A 469 -1.67 20.47 -38.72
C PRO A 469 -1.70 20.54 -40.26
N ASP A 470 -0.56 20.33 -40.93
CA ASP A 470 -0.40 20.79 -42.33
C ASP A 470 -0.53 19.72 -43.42
N LYS A 471 -0.74 18.43 -43.12
CA LYS A 471 -0.94 17.39 -44.14
C LYS A 471 -1.85 16.27 -43.65
N SER A 472 -3.02 16.15 -44.27
CA SER A 472 -3.94 15.02 -44.12
C SER A 472 -3.27 13.68 -44.50
N PRO A 473 -3.53 12.58 -43.78
CA PRO A 473 -3.02 11.27 -44.15
C PRO A 473 -3.59 10.82 -45.51
N PRO A 474 -2.87 10.00 -46.30
CA PRO A 474 -3.41 9.43 -47.52
C PRO A 474 -4.58 8.50 -47.18
N LEU A 475 -5.79 8.89 -47.58
CA LEU A 475 -6.99 8.07 -47.53
C LEU A 475 -6.79 6.82 -48.40
N PHE A 476 -6.60 5.67 -47.75
CA PHE A 476 -6.90 4.38 -48.34
C PHE A 476 -7.74 3.62 -47.29
N LEU A 477 -9.06 3.65 -47.51
CA LEU A 477 -10.01 2.72 -46.91
C LEU A 477 -10.13 1.51 -47.84
#